data_AF-A0A4Q5YV11-F1
#
_entry.id   AF-A0A4Q5YV11-F1
#
_cell.length_a   1.000
_cell.length_b   1.000
_cell.length_c   1.000
_cell.angle_alpha   90.00
_cell.angle_beta   90.00
_cell.angle_gamma   90.00
#
_symmetry.space_group_name_H-M   'P 1'
#
loop_
_entity.id
_entity.type
_entity.pdbx_description
1 polymer ?
#
loop_
_entity_poly.entity_id
_entity_poly.type
_entity_poly.pdbx_seq_one_letter_code
_entity_poly.pdbx_strand_id
1 'polypeptide(L)'
;MTLLVVSCVFCLDLTAQPPGPGIFEGNADIGKVIHKGSTQYDANGQAYKLAGAGSNIWFKKDELHYAWKKVKGDFILQTHDPIHS
;
A
#
# COMPACT_ATOMS: atom_id res chain seq x y z
N MET A 1 49.67 0.36 26.86
CA MET A 1 48.62 1.31 26.41
C MET A 1 47.93 0.66 25.21
N THR A 2 46.96 -0.20 25.49
CA THR A 2 46.28 -1.03 24.48
C THR A 2 45.10 -0.24 23.94
N LEU A 3 45.11 0.07 22.64
CA LEU A 3 44.03 0.84 22.01
C LEU A 3 42.87 -0.13 21.70
N LEU A 4 41.73 0.09 22.37
CA LEU A 4 40.51 -0.71 22.18
C LEU A 4 39.79 -0.17 20.93
N VAL A 5 39.74 -0.96 19.87
CA VAL A 5 38.93 -0.65 18.68
C VAL A 5 37.48 -0.96 19.01
N VAL A 6 36.70 0.07 19.30
CA VAL A 6 35.24 -0.03 19.42
C VAL A 6 34.68 -0.16 18.01
N SER A 7 34.40 -1.40 17.58
CA SER A 7 33.64 -1.65 16.36
C SER A 7 32.16 -1.33 16.65
N CYS A 8 31.73 -0.13 16.27
CA CYS A 8 30.31 0.18 16.15
C CYS A 8 29.73 -0.65 15.02
N VAL A 9 29.19 -1.82 15.37
CA VAL A 9 28.32 -2.58 14.47
C VAL A 9 27.03 -1.76 14.32
N PHE A 10 26.98 -0.93 13.27
CA PHE A 10 25.72 -0.39 12.77
C PHE A 10 24.95 -1.56 12.17
N CYS A 11 24.00 -2.12 12.92
CA CYS A 11 22.94 -2.92 12.30
C CYS A 11 22.10 -1.96 11.45
N LEU A 12 22.34 -1.98 10.13
CA LEU A 12 21.39 -1.45 9.18
C LEU A 12 20.18 -2.39 9.20
N ASP A 13 19.05 -1.92 9.72
CA ASP A 13 17.76 -2.56 9.47
C ASP A 13 17.47 -2.45 7.97
N LEU A 14 17.88 -3.46 7.19
CA LEU A 14 17.46 -3.64 5.80
C LEU A 14 15.97 -4.04 5.81
N THR A 15 15.09 -3.08 6.10
CA THR A 15 13.70 -3.23 5.71
C THR A 15 13.65 -2.99 4.20
N ALA A 16 13.50 -4.06 3.43
CA ALA A 16 13.52 -3.99 1.96
C ALA A 16 12.41 -3.08 1.39
N GLN A 17 11.37 -2.80 2.18
CA GLN A 17 10.34 -1.80 1.91
C GLN A 17 9.88 -1.22 3.27
N PRO A 18 9.76 0.11 3.44
CA PRO A 18 9.03 0.65 4.57
C PRO A 18 7.59 0.07 4.60
N PRO A 19 6.99 -0.18 5.77
CA PRO A 19 5.60 -0.63 5.85
C PRO A 19 4.72 0.37 5.10
N GLY A 20 4.21 -0.06 3.95
CA GLY A 20 3.55 0.78 2.97
C GLY A 20 2.67 -0.09 2.07
N PRO A 21 1.85 0.51 1.20
CA PRO A 21 0.88 -0.21 0.38
C PRO A 21 1.55 -0.93 -0.82
N GLY A 22 2.65 -1.63 -0.58
CA GLY A 22 3.42 -2.37 -1.59
C GLY A 22 3.88 -1.50 -2.75
N ILE A 23 3.43 -1.81 -3.97
CA ILE A 23 3.82 -1.10 -5.20
C ILE A 23 3.17 0.28 -5.34
N PHE A 24 2.13 0.56 -4.56
CA PHE A 24 1.39 1.81 -4.58
C PHE A 24 2.11 2.90 -3.77
N GLU A 25 1.90 4.15 -4.18
CA GLU A 25 2.50 5.33 -3.55
C GLU A 25 1.64 5.86 -2.39
N GLY A 26 0.34 5.56 -2.41
CA GLY A 26 -0.57 5.97 -1.35
C GLY A 26 -1.93 5.28 -1.43
N ASN A 27 -2.77 5.59 -0.45
CA ASN A 27 -4.19 5.21 -0.43
C ASN A 27 -5.00 6.34 0.24
N ALA A 28 -6.27 6.45 -0.12
CA ALA A 28 -7.15 7.51 0.40
C ALA A 28 -8.62 7.13 0.33
N ASP A 29 -9.40 7.76 1.21
CA ASP A 29 -10.86 7.83 1.11
C ASP A 29 -11.26 9.07 0.28
N ILE A 30 -12.25 8.93 -0.59
CA ILE A 30 -12.93 10.03 -1.29
C ILE A 30 -14.31 10.22 -0.66
N GLY A 31 -14.72 11.49 -0.50
CA GLY A 31 -16.05 11.85 -0.01
C GLY A 31 -16.27 11.59 1.48
N LYS A 32 -17.55 11.54 1.87
CA LYS A 32 -17.97 11.34 3.27
C LYS A 32 -18.23 9.85 3.54
N VAL A 33 -17.17 9.06 3.59
CA VAL A 33 -17.30 7.64 3.95
C VAL A 33 -17.68 7.47 5.43
N ILE A 34 -18.61 6.54 5.70
CA ILE A 34 -19.07 6.25 7.07
C ILE A 34 -18.07 5.39 7.86
N HIS A 35 -17.22 4.65 7.15
CA HIS A 35 -16.12 3.87 7.71
C HIS A 35 -14.87 4.22 6.92
N LYS A 36 -13.77 4.54 7.64
CA LYS A 36 -12.47 4.76 7.00
C LYS A 36 -12.03 3.49 6.30
N GLY A 37 -11.55 3.63 5.08
CA GLY A 37 -10.97 2.52 4.35
C GLY A 37 -9.58 2.16 4.86
N SER A 38 -9.07 1.02 4.38
CA SER A 38 -7.70 0.60 4.64
C SER A 38 -7.14 -0.18 3.45
N THR A 39 -5.83 -0.04 3.24
CA THR A 39 -5.07 -0.82 2.28
C THR A 39 -3.95 -1.54 3.01
N GLN A 40 -3.92 -2.87 2.91
CA GLN A 40 -2.89 -3.71 3.49
C GLN A 40 -2.28 -4.58 2.40
N TYR A 41 -0.95 -4.63 2.34
CA TYR A 41 -0.21 -5.49 1.43
C TYR A 41 0.36 -6.68 2.21
N ASP A 42 0.01 -7.90 1.80
CA ASP A 42 0.64 -9.12 2.26
C ASP A 42 1.75 -9.52 1.28
N ALA A 43 3.00 -9.37 1.71
CA ALA A 43 4.16 -9.70 0.91
C ALA A 43 4.33 -11.21 0.69
N ASN A 44 3.81 -12.06 1.60
CA ASN A 44 3.94 -13.51 1.47
C ASN A 44 3.01 -14.06 0.39
N GLY A 45 1.75 -13.62 0.40
CA GLY A 45 0.74 -13.99 -0.59
C GLY A 45 0.74 -13.12 -1.86
N GLN A 46 1.58 -12.06 -1.90
CA GLN A 46 1.59 -11.03 -2.94
C GLN A 46 0.18 -10.46 -3.22
N ALA A 47 -0.59 -10.25 -2.16
CA ALA A 47 -2.00 -9.90 -2.24
C ALA A 47 -2.28 -8.58 -1.54
N TYR A 48 -3.27 -7.85 -2.08
CA TYR A 48 -3.79 -6.64 -1.46
C TYR A 48 -5.14 -6.90 -0.82
N LYS A 49 -5.29 -6.52 0.44
CA LYS A 49 -6.58 -6.44 1.11
C LYS A 49 -6.99 -4.98 1.21
N LEU A 50 -7.99 -4.60 0.41
CA LEU A 50 -8.61 -3.29 0.45
C LEU A 50 -9.95 -3.41 1.17
N ALA A 51 -10.17 -2.57 2.17
CA ALA A 51 -11.48 -2.35 2.77
C ALA A 51 -11.89 -0.90 2.51
N GLY A 52 -13.15 -0.68 2.19
CA GLY A 52 -13.71 0.64 1.95
C GLY A 52 -15.19 0.67 2.25
N ALA A 53 -15.72 1.88 2.39
CA ALA A 53 -17.15 2.13 2.46
C ALA A 53 -17.51 3.22 1.46
N GLY A 54 -18.78 3.29 1.13
CA GLY A 54 -19.30 4.31 0.24
C GLY A 54 -20.56 3.83 -0.47
N SER A 55 -21.41 4.79 -0.81
CA SER A 55 -22.70 4.50 -1.42
C SER A 55 -22.70 4.61 -2.94
N ASN A 56 -21.74 5.35 -3.51
CA ASN A 56 -21.77 5.72 -4.92
C ASN A 56 -20.40 6.22 -5.40
N ILE A 57 -20.13 6.08 -6.70
CA ILE A 57 -18.93 6.60 -7.40
C ILE A 57 -19.31 7.33 -8.70
N TRP A 58 -20.56 7.76 -8.79
CA TRP A 58 -21.16 8.29 -10.02
C TRP A 58 -21.73 9.70 -9.79
N PHE A 59 -21.87 10.46 -10.87
CA PHE A 59 -22.49 11.79 -10.88
C PHE A 59 -21.81 12.78 -9.91
N LYS A 60 -22.55 13.26 -8.90
CA LYS A 60 -22.11 14.32 -8.00
C LYS A 60 -21.61 13.79 -6.64
N LYS A 61 -21.54 12.47 -6.47
CA LYS A 61 -21.25 11.85 -5.18
C LYS A 61 -20.32 10.66 -5.35
N ASP A 62 -19.07 10.87 -4.97
CA ASP A 62 -18.05 9.84 -4.90
C ASP A 62 -17.73 9.54 -3.44
N GLU A 63 -17.89 8.28 -3.07
CA GLU A 63 -17.55 7.72 -1.77
C GLU A 63 -16.89 6.37 -2.02
N LEU A 64 -15.57 6.29 -1.83
CA LEU A 64 -14.80 5.06 -1.99
C LEU A 64 -13.45 5.15 -1.27
N HIS A 65 -12.81 4.00 -1.10
CA HIS A 65 -11.39 3.89 -0.73
C HIS A 65 -10.60 3.33 -1.92
N TYR A 66 -9.40 3.86 -2.16
CA TYR A 66 -8.53 3.37 -3.24
C TYR A 66 -7.04 3.50 -2.88
N ALA A 67 -6.23 2.63 -3.47
CA ALA A 67 -4.76 2.72 -3.51
C ALA A 67 -4.31 3.22 -4.89
N TRP A 68 -3.24 4.01 -4.93
CA TRP A 68 -2.83 4.69 -6.16
C TRP A 68 -1.31 4.74 -6.34
N LYS A 69 -0.91 4.78 -7.62
CA LYS A 69 0.45 5.03 -8.09
C LYS A 69 0.36 5.91 -9.33
N LYS A 70 1.19 6.94 -9.44
CA LYS A 70 1.25 7.75 -10.66
C LYS A 70 2.13 7.03 -11.70
N VAL A 71 1.56 6.74 -12.87
CA VAL A 71 2.26 6.07 -13.98
C VAL A 71 2.15 6.94 -15.23
N LYS A 72 3.21 7.02 -16.03
CA LYS A 72 3.26 7.77 -17.29
C LYS A 72 3.71 6.86 -18.43
N GLY A 73 3.09 7.00 -19.59
CA GLY A 73 3.34 6.16 -20.77
C GLY A 73 2.38 4.98 -20.83
N ASP A 74 2.69 4.02 -21.69
CA ASP A 74 1.88 2.81 -21.86
C ASP A 74 2.21 1.79 -20.77
N PHE A 75 1.18 1.19 -20.18
CA PHE A 75 1.33 0.19 -19.15
C PHE A 75 0.21 -0.85 -19.19
N ILE A 76 0.50 -2.02 -18.63
CA ILE A 76 -0.49 -3.07 -18.38
C ILE A 76 -0.66 -3.18 -16.87
N LEU A 77 -1.90 -3.13 -16.41
CA LEU A 77 -2.27 -3.47 -15.05
C LEU A 77 -3.01 -4.81 -15.07
N GLN A 78 -2.46 -5.80 -14.38
CA GLN A 78 -3.05 -7.12 -14.25
C GLN A 78 -3.23 -7.45 -12.77
N THR A 79 -4.35 -8.10 -12.46
CA THR A 79 -4.63 -8.65 -11.13
C THR A 79 -5.15 -10.07 -11.28
N HIS A 80 -4.90 -10.89 -10.27
CA HIS A 80 -5.56 -12.18 -10.11
C HIS A 80 -6.56 -12.05 -8.97
N ASP A 81 -7.81 -12.44 -9.21
CA ASP A 81 -8.84 -12.48 -8.16
C ASP A 81 -8.95 -13.92 -7.63
N PRO A 82 -8.49 -14.19 -6.40
CA PRO A 82 -8.58 -15.53 -5.82
C PRO A 82 -10.02 -15.93 -5.43
N ILE A 83 -11.00 -15.02 -5.42
CA ILE A 83 -12.37 -15.29 -4.93
C ILE A 83 -13.31 -15.79 -6.04
N HIS A 84 -12.98 -15.59 -7.33
CA HIS A 84 -13.85 -15.95 -8.46
C HIS A 84 -13.17 -16.86 -9.50
N SER A 85 -12.26 -17.76 -9.07
CA SER A 85 -11.68 -18.80 -9.94
C SER A 85 -12.65 -19.98 -10.14
#